data_AF-A0A951QDL0-F1
#
_entry.id   AF-A0A951QDL0-F1
#
_cell.length_a   1.000
_cell.length_b   1.000
_cell.length_c   1.000
_cell.angle_alpha   90.00
_cell.angle_beta   90.00
_cell.angle_gamma   90.00
#
_symmetry.space_group_name_H-M   'P 1'
#
loop_
_entity.id
_entity.type
_entity.pdbx_description
1 polymer ?
#
loop_
_entity_poly.entity_id
_entity_poly.type
_entity_poly.pdbx_seq_one_letter_code
_entity_poly.pdbx_strand_id
1 'polypeptide(L)'
;MMSQSALFGLSLFPYLGFLWFLTRSRQTPRLALIGFYLTLLFVAVTIPAGIYAQVHYGTSLANVDWLHGSAESFLTLANIFVVLGFREAILQAQQPQAESNSGLEAIEKVSDSSATPESTL
;
A
#
# COMPACT_ATOMS: atom_id res chain seq x y z
N MET A 1 -37.21 -2.50 1.25
CA MET A 1 -36.15 -1.76 0.53
C MET A 1 -34.88 -1.88 1.37
N MET A 2 -33.75 -2.31 0.81
CA MET A 2 -32.49 -2.32 1.57
C MET A 2 -32.07 -0.88 1.89
N SER A 3 -31.70 -0.61 3.14
CA SER A 3 -31.22 0.71 3.56
C SER A 3 -29.79 0.94 3.07
N GLN A 4 -29.41 2.21 2.85
CA GLN A 4 -28.05 2.59 2.41
C GLN A 4 -26.96 2.03 3.33
N SER A 5 -27.21 2.03 4.64
CA SER A 5 -26.31 1.47 5.65
C SER A 5 -26.14 -0.05 5.50
N ALA A 6 -27.19 -0.77 5.10
CA ALA A 6 -27.12 -2.21 4.85
C ALA A 6 -26.30 -2.52 3.58
N LEU A 7 -26.45 -1.71 2.52
CA LEU A 7 -25.63 -1.83 1.31
C LEU A 7 -24.16 -1.52 1.59
N PHE A 8 -23.89 -0.50 2.40
CA PHE A 8 -22.52 -0.16 2.82
C PHE A 8 -21.89 -1.29 3.65
N GLY A 9 -22.60 -1.79 4.67
CA GLY A 9 -22.13 -2.92 5.48
C GLY A 9 -21.90 -4.18 4.65
N LEU A 10 -22.78 -4.46 3.69
CA LEU A 10 -22.62 -5.58 2.76
C LEU A 10 -21.39 -5.42 1.86
N SER A 11 -21.08 -4.20 1.41
CA SER A 11 -19.90 -3.89 0.59
C SER A 11 -18.57 -3.95 1.36
N LEU A 12 -18.62 -3.89 2.69
CA LEU A 12 -17.42 -4.02 3.53
C LEU A 12 -16.87 -5.45 3.51
N PHE A 13 -17.75 -6.45 3.39
CA PHE A 13 -17.35 -7.86 3.32
C PHE A 13 -16.43 -8.19 2.12
N PRO A 14 -16.77 -7.85 0.85
CA PRO A 14 -15.87 -8.07 -0.27
C PRO A 14 -14.59 -7.23 -0.16
N TYR A 15 -14.62 -6.05 0.46
CA TYR A 15 -13.41 -5.26 0.71
C TYR A 15 -12.46 -5.95 1.70
N LEU A 16 -12.99 -6.53 2.79
CA LEU A 16 -12.19 -7.35 3.71
C LEU A 16 -11.61 -8.59 3.02
N GLY A 17 -12.39 -9.25 2.16
CA GLY A 17 -11.92 -10.38 1.36
C GLY A 17 -10.77 -9.98 0.43
N PHE A 18 -10.89 -8.84 -0.24
CA PHE A 18 -9.82 -8.25 -1.06
C PHE A 18 -8.57 -7.96 -0.23
N LEU A 19 -8.72 -7.34 0.95
CA LEU A 19 -7.58 -7.02 1.81
C LEU A 19 -6.90 -8.27 2.36
N TRP A 20 -7.68 -9.29 2.75
CA TRP A 20 -7.16 -10.59 3.17
C TRP A 20 -6.39 -11.27 2.03
N PHE A 21 -6.93 -11.24 0.81
CA PHE A 21 -6.27 -11.79 -0.37
C PHE A 21 -4.96 -11.07 -0.68
N LEU A 22 -4.95 -9.72 -0.68
CA LEU A 22 -3.73 -8.94 -0.86
C LEU A 22 -2.67 -9.27 0.20
N THR A 23 -3.08 -9.34 1.47
CA THR A 23 -2.20 -9.65 2.60
C THR A 23 -1.63 -11.06 2.50
N ARG A 24 -2.45 -12.03 2.06
CA ARG A 24 -2.02 -13.43 1.88
C ARG A 24 -1.06 -13.59 0.70
N SER A 25 -1.27 -12.83 -0.39
CA SER A 25 -0.46 -12.91 -1.61
C SER A 25 0.99 -12.46 -1.38
N ARG A 26 1.27 -11.57 -0.40
CA ARG A 26 2.62 -11.04 -0.06
C ARG A 26 3.37 -10.35 -1.22
N GLN A 27 2.80 -10.28 -2.41
CA GLN A 27 3.33 -9.61 -3.60
C GLN A 27 3.02 -8.11 -3.64
N THR A 28 2.21 -7.61 -2.72
CA THR A 28 1.87 -6.18 -2.64
C THR A 28 2.92 -5.39 -1.86
N PRO A 29 3.29 -4.19 -2.32
CA PRO A 29 4.20 -3.31 -1.60
C PRO A 29 3.62 -2.93 -0.24
N ARG A 30 4.45 -2.96 0.80
CA ARG A 30 4.04 -2.71 2.19
C ARG A 30 3.37 -1.34 2.36
N LEU A 31 3.83 -0.32 1.64
CA LEU A 31 3.22 1.02 1.63
C LEU A 31 1.78 1.01 1.12
N ALA A 32 1.47 0.24 0.08
CA ALA A 32 0.11 0.18 -0.45
C ALA A 32 -0.83 -0.56 0.51
N LEU A 33 -0.35 -1.65 1.13
CA LEU A 33 -1.08 -2.35 2.18
C LEU A 33 -1.41 -1.41 3.34
N ILE A 34 -0.44 -0.62 3.81
CA ILE A 34 -0.66 0.39 4.85
C ILE A 34 -1.77 1.35 4.43
N GLY A 35 -1.74 1.87 3.19
CA GLY A 35 -2.79 2.75 2.67
C GLY A 35 -4.19 2.12 2.71
N PHE A 36 -4.33 0.86 2.30
CA PHE A 36 -5.60 0.14 2.40
C PHE A 36 -6.04 -0.09 3.86
N TYR A 37 -5.12 -0.43 4.76
CA TYR A 37 -5.42 -0.55 6.20
C TYR A 37 -5.82 0.78 6.83
N LEU A 38 -5.22 1.90 6.41
CA LEU A 38 -5.63 3.24 6.84
C LEU A 38 -7.07 3.53 6.39
N THR A 39 -7.43 3.23 5.15
CA THR A 39 -8.81 3.37 4.67
C THR A 39 -9.79 2.51 5.46
N LEU A 40 -9.40 1.28 5.81
CA LEU A 40 -10.24 0.42 6.65
C LEU A 40 -10.40 0.98 8.08
N LEU A 41 -9.31 1.49 8.67
CA LEU A 41 -9.33 2.14 9.98
C LEU A 41 -10.20 3.39 9.97
N PHE A 42 -10.10 4.19 8.90
CA PHE A 42 -10.95 5.35 8.67
C PHE A 42 -12.42 4.97 8.70
N VAL A 43 -12.83 3.95 7.96
CA VAL A 43 -14.22 3.46 7.96
C VAL A 43 -14.62 2.98 9.36
N ALA A 44 -13.76 2.25 10.06
CA ALA A 44 -14.02 1.75 11.41
C ALA A 44 -14.22 2.88 12.44
N VAL A 45 -13.55 4.02 12.28
CA VAL A 45 -13.68 5.20 13.17
C VAL A 45 -14.85 6.11 12.74
N THR A 46 -15.06 6.27 11.44
CA THR A 46 -16.09 7.20 10.92
C THR A 46 -17.52 6.68 11.05
N ILE A 47 -17.74 5.37 11.05
CA ILE A 47 -19.07 4.80 11.35
C ILE A 47 -19.53 5.19 12.78
N PRO A 48 -18.77 4.90 13.86
CA PRO A 48 -19.19 5.28 15.22
C PRO A 48 -19.15 6.79 15.43
N ALA A 49 -18.19 7.52 14.83
CA ALA A 49 -18.21 8.98 14.87
C ALA A 49 -19.49 9.54 14.22
N GLY A 50 -19.90 8.98 13.07
CA GLY A 50 -21.15 9.25 12.37
C GLY A 50 -22.37 9.10 13.27
N ILE A 51 -22.47 7.94 13.92
CA ILE A 51 -23.55 7.64 14.87
C ILE A 51 -23.51 8.61 16.05
N TYR A 52 -22.32 8.87 16.63
CA TYR A 52 -22.17 9.76 17.78
C TYR A 52 -22.61 11.20 17.46
N ALA A 53 -22.25 11.74 16.29
CA ALA A 53 -22.69 13.08 15.93
C ALA A 53 -24.19 13.16 15.68
N GLN A 54 -24.78 12.14 15.05
CA GLN A 54 -26.22 12.08 14.84
C GLN A 54 -26.99 12.00 16.16
N VAL A 55 -26.46 11.27 17.15
CA VAL A 55 -27.08 11.11 18.48
C VAL A 55 -26.87 12.33 19.39
N HIS A 56 -25.67 12.91 19.39
CA HIS A 56 -25.30 13.95 20.36
C HIS A 56 -25.54 15.38 19.84
N TYR A 57 -25.34 15.62 18.55
CA TYR A 57 -25.47 16.95 17.96
C TYR A 57 -26.77 17.12 17.17
N GLY A 58 -27.50 16.03 16.88
CA GLY A 58 -28.74 16.09 16.08
C GLY A 58 -28.51 16.52 14.63
N THR A 59 -27.24 16.62 14.21
CA THR A 59 -26.83 17.04 12.87
C THR A 59 -25.96 15.97 12.24
N SER A 60 -25.95 15.90 10.90
CA SER A 60 -25.05 15.01 10.17
C SER A 60 -23.58 15.35 10.49
N LEU A 61 -22.71 14.34 10.43
CA LEU A 61 -21.25 14.47 10.58
C LEU A 61 -20.65 15.54 9.63
N ALA A 62 -21.30 15.76 8.49
CA ALA A 62 -20.95 16.78 7.50
C ALA A 62 -21.14 18.23 7.98
N ASN A 63 -21.88 18.45 9.06
CA ASN A 63 -22.16 19.79 9.59
C ASN A 63 -21.14 20.25 10.64
N VAL A 64 -20.13 19.41 10.94
CA VAL A 64 -19.01 19.73 11.82
C VAL A 64 -17.77 19.87 10.95
N ASP A 65 -17.50 21.09 10.49
CA ASP A 65 -16.47 21.40 9.49
C ASP A 65 -15.08 20.83 9.84
N TRP A 66 -14.72 20.86 11.12
CA TRP A 66 -13.46 20.26 11.59
C TRP A 66 -13.43 18.75 11.33
N LEU A 67 -14.51 18.05 11.70
CA LEU A 67 -14.56 16.59 11.61
C LEU A 67 -14.66 16.16 10.15
N HIS A 68 -15.43 16.87 9.34
CA HIS A 68 -15.54 16.63 7.91
C HIS A 68 -14.19 16.87 7.19
N GLY A 69 -13.54 18.01 7.41
CA GLY A 69 -12.23 18.30 6.79
C GLY A 69 -11.13 17.35 7.25
N SER A 70 -11.15 16.91 8.52
CA SER A 70 -10.23 15.88 9.01
C SER A 70 -10.47 14.53 8.34
N ALA A 71 -11.73 14.21 8.01
CA ALA A 71 -12.07 12.97 7.33
C ALA A 71 -11.61 12.97 5.88
N GLU A 72 -11.80 14.09 5.18
CA GLU A 72 -11.33 14.27 3.80
C GLU A 72 -9.81 14.21 3.71
N SER A 73 -9.11 14.98 4.57
CA SER A 73 -7.64 14.96 4.59
C SER A 73 -7.06 13.59 4.94
N PHE A 74 -7.68 12.84 5.86
CA PHE A 74 -7.26 11.47 6.17
C PHE A 74 -7.41 10.54 4.96
N LEU A 75 -8.55 10.58 4.26
CA LEU A 75 -8.76 9.80 3.04
C LEU A 75 -7.77 10.18 1.94
N THR A 76 -7.47 11.46 1.78
CA THR A 76 -6.44 11.94 0.85
C THR A 76 -5.07 11.33 1.19
N LEU A 77 -4.67 11.36 2.46
CA LEU A 77 -3.41 10.76 2.89
C LEU A 77 -3.40 9.25 2.64
N ALA A 78 -4.44 8.53 3.03
CA ALA A 78 -4.55 7.08 2.80
C ALA A 78 -4.40 6.74 1.31
N ASN A 79 -5.07 7.48 0.43
CA ASN A 79 -4.96 7.30 -1.03
C ASN A 79 -3.55 7.61 -1.56
N ILE A 80 -2.88 8.64 -1.02
CA ILE A 80 -1.48 8.93 -1.36
C ILE A 80 -0.57 7.74 -0.99
N PHE A 81 -0.74 7.15 0.20
CA PHE A 81 0.03 5.96 0.59
C PHE A 81 -0.19 4.78 -0.36
N VAL A 82 -1.44 4.56 -0.80
CA VAL A 82 -1.76 3.53 -1.81
C VAL A 82 -0.99 3.78 -3.11
N VAL A 83 -1.08 5.00 -3.64
CA VAL A 83 -0.42 5.38 -4.91
C VAL A 83 1.10 5.28 -4.80
N LEU A 84 1.69 5.80 -3.73
CA LEU A 84 3.14 5.74 -3.49
C LEU A 84 3.62 4.30 -3.35
N GLY A 85 2.86 3.46 -2.63
CA GLY A 85 3.18 2.05 -2.50
C GLY A 85 3.22 1.33 -3.85
N PHE A 86 2.20 1.51 -4.69
CA PHE A 86 2.19 0.91 -6.02
C PHE A 86 3.27 1.49 -6.93
N ARG A 87 3.54 2.80 -6.86
CA ARG A 87 4.65 3.43 -7.59
C ARG A 87 5.98 2.76 -7.23
N GLU A 88 6.22 2.51 -5.96
CA GLU A 88 7.45 1.86 -5.48
C GLU A 88 7.56 0.41 -6.00
N ALA A 89 6.47 -0.35 -5.99
CA ALA A 89 6.45 -1.71 -6.57
C ALA A 89 6.74 -1.72 -8.07
N ILE A 90 6.18 -0.77 -8.82
CA ILE A 90 6.42 -0.65 -10.27
C ILE A 90 7.89 -0.31 -10.54
N LEU A 91 8.49 0.59 -9.75
CA LEU A 91 9.91 0.95 -9.89
C LEU A 91 10.83 -0.24 -9.58
N GLN A 92 10.52 -1.02 -8.54
CA GLN A 92 11.27 -2.24 -8.22
C GLN A 92 11.13 -3.31 -9.32
N ALA A 93 9.94 -3.46 -9.91
CA ALA A 93 9.72 -4.39 -11.01
C ALA A 93 10.45 -3.98 -12.31
N GLN A 94 10.73 -2.68 -12.48
CA GLN A 94 11.44 -2.15 -13.64
C GLN A 94 12.96 -2.21 -13.50
N GLN A 95 13.53 -2.43 -12.31
CA GLN A 95 14.96 -2.66 -12.15
C GLN A 95 15.32 -4.04 -12.71
N PRO A 96 15.94 -4.13 -13.90
CA PRO A 96 16.47 -5.38 -14.40
C PRO A 96 17.65 -5.77 -13.52
N GLN A 97 17.89 -7.07 -13.34
CA GLN A 97 18.98 -7.66 -12.56
C GLN A 97 20.39 -7.17 -12.97
N ALA A 98 20.77 -5.93 -12.65
CA ALA A 98 22.11 -5.41 -12.88
C ALA A 98 23.14 -5.98 -11.88
N GLU A 99 22.69 -6.65 -10.82
CA GLU A 99 23.56 -7.25 -9.80
C GLU A 99 24.05 -8.67 -10.17
N SER A 100 23.47 -9.33 -11.17
CA SER A 100 23.95 -10.65 -11.62
C SER A 100 25.19 -10.55 -12.52
N ASN A 101 25.35 -9.45 -13.28
CA ASN A 101 26.47 -9.29 -14.21
C ASN A 101 27.74 -8.81 -13.50
N SER A 102 27.64 -8.01 -12.45
CA SER A 102 28.81 -7.51 -11.72
C SER A 102 29.55 -8.61 -10.94
N GLY A 103 28.83 -9.61 -10.43
CA GLY A 103 29.43 -10.80 -9.83
C GLY A 103 30.12 -11.71 -10.84
N LEU A 104 29.55 -11.84 -12.05
CA LEU A 104 30.12 -12.66 -13.12
C LEU A 104 31.31 -11.96 -13.81
N GLU A 105 31.26 -10.65 -14.02
CA GLU A 105 32.36 -9.82 -14.53
C GLU A 105 33.54 -9.77 -13.53
N ALA A 106 33.27 -9.77 -12.22
CA ALA A 106 34.32 -9.85 -11.21
C ALA A 106 35.00 -11.23 -11.19
N ILE A 107 34.25 -12.31 -11.38
CA ILE A 107 34.80 -13.68 -11.47
C ILE A 107 35.55 -13.88 -12.80
N GLU A 108 35.06 -13.33 -13.91
CA GLU A 108 35.73 -13.37 -15.22
C GLU A 108 37.07 -12.61 -15.19
N LYS A 109 37.11 -11.40 -14.60
CA LYS A 109 38.36 -10.65 -14.41
C LYS A 109 39.40 -11.35 -13.54
N VAL A 110 38.98 -12.09 -12.53
CA VAL A 110 39.89 -12.87 -11.66
C VAL A 110 40.39 -14.12 -12.38
N SER A 111 39.55 -14.76 -13.20
CA SER A 111 39.94 -15.92 -14.02
C SER A 111 40.97 -15.53 -15.10
N ASP A 112 40.76 -14.42 -15.80
CA ASP A 112 41.63 -13.95 -16.89
C ASP A 112 42.97 -13.40 -16.39
N SER A 113 43.01 -12.88 -15.15
CA SER A 113 44.25 -12.38 -14.53
C SER A 113 45.20 -13.49 -14.05
N SER A 114 44.79 -14.76 -14.06
CA SER A 114 45.59 -15.90 -13.58
C SER A 114 46.29 -16.69 -14.70
N ALA A 115 46.14 -16.28 -15.96
CA ALA A 115 46.71 -16.95 -17.13
C ALA A 115 47.78 -16.09 -17.83
N THR A 116 48.85 -15.69 -17.14
CA THR A 116 50.10 -15.27 -17.79
C THR A 116 51.13 -16.40 -17.70
N PRO A 117 51.69 -16.88 -18.83
CA PRO A 117 52.73 -17.89 -18.80
C PRO A 117 54.05 -17.23 -18.36
N GLU A 118 54.47 -17.45 -17.12
CA GLU A 118 55.89 -17.37 -16.80
C GLU A 118 56.58 -18.58 -17.45
N SER A 119 57.29 -18.34 -18.54
CA SER A 119 58.69 -18.77 -18.65
C SER A 119 59.33 -18.06 -19.83
N THR A 120 60.11 -17.05 -19.45
CA THR A 120 61.20 -16.49 -20.22
C THR A 120 62.36 -17.50 -20.26
N LEU A 121 63.13 -17.43 -21.35
CA LEU A 121 64.45 -18.03 -21.62
C LEU A 121 64.47 -19.40 -22.31
#